data_AF-A0A4T0IFV8-F1
#
_entry.id   AF-A0A4T0IFV8-F1
#
_cell.length_a   1.000
_cell.length_b   1.000
_cell.length_c   1.000
_cell.angle_alpha   90.00
_cell.angle_beta   90.00
_cell.angle_gamma   90.00
#
_symmetry.space_group_name_H-M   'P 1'
#
loop_
_entity.id
_entity.type
_entity.pdbx_description
1 polymer ?
#
loop_
_entity_poly.entity_id
_entity_poly.type
_entity_poly.pdbx_seq_one_letter_code
_entity_poly.pdbx_strand_id
1 'polypeptide(L)'
;MSGLQRRRVNNPNSEHDNHLNHNGNSSTSKRSSSSLPSSSSPRLAGAAGAGIANSERAHKGIAYDPRDLQVEAEQSQHPKLTLMEEVLLLGLKDRQGYLSFWNDNISYALRGCILIELALRKRIAMTRDPNRRRYDLADRLVEVTSDKLTGEVLLDETLKLIKTSEKLSVGSWIDLLSGETWNVMKIGYQLKQVRERLAKGLVDKGVLRTEKKNFLLFDMATHPIVDTVSKRNVIERVLALATPNTVALDMNRLHKNPNIKARVTRSVALLLSGYAASVLENGFASLNYDAREEAFMRTDELLNEFGVWPWGVVGKTQGAAADGATGIGSASLDTSDQLESPASAAMSHASVAQIANLVKNAKDEIGDDELEFEVVATVFSVFGKVSRIFCLDISPTLTTLIRWTRYSSLFTVSLSKEVYPLKTFK
;
A
#
# COMPACT_ATOMS: atom_id res chain seq x y z
N MET A 1 39.54 -18.86 -26.87
CA MET A 1 40.84 -18.42 -26.33
C MET A 1 41.47 -17.45 -27.31
N SER A 2 42.17 -16.42 -26.83
CA SER A 2 42.79 -15.33 -27.64
C SER A 2 41.82 -14.51 -28.51
N GLY A 3 42.12 -13.27 -28.89
CA GLY A 3 43.22 -12.40 -28.46
C GLY A 3 43.06 -11.00 -29.07
N LEU A 4 43.48 -9.94 -28.37
CA LEU A 4 43.41 -8.57 -28.89
C LEU A 4 44.55 -8.29 -29.88
N GLN A 5 44.36 -7.37 -30.84
CA GLN A 5 45.31 -6.27 -31.07
C GLN A 5 44.78 -5.12 -31.96
N ARG A 6 45.63 -4.10 -32.18
CA ARG A 6 45.30 -2.72 -32.59
C ARG A 6 45.72 -2.37 -34.04
N ARG A 7 44.92 -1.50 -34.68
CA ARG A 7 45.30 -0.26 -35.42
C ARG A 7 46.47 -0.26 -36.43
N ARG A 8 46.15 0.08 -37.69
CA ARG A 8 46.96 0.83 -38.68
C ARG A 8 46.07 1.97 -39.25
N VAL A 9 46.49 3.19 -39.67
CA VAL A 9 47.67 3.68 -40.46
C VAL A 9 47.47 3.37 -41.96
N ASN A 10 47.51 4.30 -42.94
CA ASN A 10 47.49 5.79 -42.95
C ASN A 10 47.07 6.31 -44.37
N ASN A 11 47.01 7.63 -44.58
CA ASN A 11 46.72 8.36 -45.85
C ASN A 11 47.73 8.09 -47.00
N PRO A 12 47.36 8.37 -48.28
CA PRO A 12 48.10 9.38 -49.07
C PRO A 12 47.25 10.28 -50.02
N ASN A 13 47.88 11.35 -50.54
CA ASN A 13 47.31 12.39 -51.42
C ASN A 13 47.73 12.25 -52.91
N SER A 14 47.01 12.95 -53.80
CA SER A 14 47.53 13.84 -54.88
C SER A 14 46.38 14.78 -55.32
N GLU A 15 46.49 16.12 -55.45
CA GLU A 15 47.37 16.98 -56.28
C GLU A 15 47.02 16.96 -57.78
N HIS A 16 47.04 18.06 -58.53
CA HIS A 16 47.40 19.48 -58.29
C HIS A 16 46.11 20.37 -58.12
N ASP A 17 45.96 21.71 -58.24
CA ASP A 17 46.76 22.92 -58.62
C ASP A 17 45.99 24.20 -58.11
N ASN A 18 46.39 25.49 -58.11
CA ASN A 18 47.66 26.24 -58.32
C ASN A 18 47.54 27.69 -57.71
N HIS A 19 48.61 28.50 -57.85
CA HIS A 19 48.67 29.98 -57.97
C HIS A 19 48.10 30.93 -56.86
N LEU A 20 48.96 31.24 -55.87
CA LEU A 20 49.69 32.52 -55.67
C LEU A 20 48.98 33.87 -56.06
N ASN A 21 49.12 35.00 -55.33
CA ASN A 21 50.15 35.38 -54.34
C ASN A 21 49.79 36.56 -53.38
N HIS A 22 50.49 36.61 -52.24
CA HIS A 22 51.00 37.76 -51.44
C HIS A 22 50.14 38.89 -50.80
N ASN A 23 50.41 39.06 -49.49
CA ASN A 23 50.64 40.31 -48.72
C ASN A 23 49.53 41.33 -48.40
N GLY A 24 49.57 41.82 -47.15
CA GLY A 24 48.87 43.05 -46.70
C GLY A 24 48.53 43.03 -45.20
N ASN A 25 49.19 43.86 -44.39
CA ASN A 25 48.88 44.04 -42.96
C ASN A 25 48.16 45.39 -42.72
N SER A 26 47.65 45.58 -41.49
CA SER A 26 47.22 46.85 -40.86
C SER A 26 45.78 47.37 -41.06
N SER A 27 45.01 47.30 -39.96
CA SER A 27 44.32 48.42 -39.27
C SER A 27 43.11 49.21 -39.87
N THR A 28 42.26 49.67 -38.94
CA THR A 28 41.32 50.81 -38.99
C THR A 28 40.02 50.78 -39.82
N SER A 29 38.93 50.49 -39.11
CA SER A 29 37.84 51.45 -38.80
C SER A 29 37.19 52.34 -39.89
N LYS A 30 35.91 52.04 -40.22
CA LYS A 30 34.76 52.98 -40.45
C LYS A 30 33.45 52.16 -40.51
N ARG A 31 32.38 52.52 -39.77
CA ARG A 31 31.25 53.46 -40.09
C ARG A 31 30.36 53.01 -41.26
N SER A 32 29.04 53.23 -41.31
CA SER A 32 27.95 53.56 -40.34
C SER A 32 26.59 53.48 -41.12
N SER A 33 25.37 53.91 -40.72
CA SER A 33 24.78 54.63 -39.56
C SER A 33 23.23 54.59 -39.63
N SER A 34 22.53 54.73 -38.47
CA SER A 34 21.15 55.27 -38.29
C SER A 34 19.95 54.45 -38.85
N SER A 35 18.68 54.64 -38.41
CA SER A 35 18.07 55.73 -37.62
C SER A 35 16.93 55.31 -36.65
N LEU A 36 16.70 56.14 -35.61
CA LEU A 36 15.53 56.22 -34.70
C LEU A 36 14.54 57.33 -35.21
N PRO A 37 13.53 57.92 -34.49
CA PRO A 37 13.17 57.87 -33.05
C PRO A 37 11.68 58.03 -32.61
N SER A 38 11.45 57.95 -31.27
CA SER A 38 10.35 58.60 -30.49
C SER A 38 8.91 58.04 -30.70
N SER A 39 7.91 58.15 -29.81
CA SER A 39 7.73 58.63 -28.42
C SER A 39 6.54 57.85 -27.78
N SER A 40 5.91 58.11 -26.62
CA SER A 40 5.90 59.21 -25.63
C SER A 40 5.49 58.69 -24.22
N SER A 41 4.83 59.49 -23.36
CA SER A 41 4.17 59.06 -22.11
C SER A 41 3.03 60.03 -21.73
N PRO A 42 1.94 59.59 -21.07
CA PRO A 42 0.99 60.48 -20.41
C PRO A 42 1.34 60.73 -18.92
N ARG A 43 0.90 61.88 -18.39
CA ARG A 43 0.90 62.22 -16.95
C ARG A 43 -0.50 62.70 -16.54
N LEU A 44 -1.01 62.23 -15.41
CA LEU A 44 -1.89 62.97 -14.48
C LEU A 44 -1.35 62.66 -13.07
N ALA A 45 -0.98 63.64 -12.23
CA ALA A 45 -1.85 64.55 -11.48
C ALA A 45 -2.69 63.78 -10.43
N GLY A 46 -2.47 64.07 -9.15
CA GLY A 46 -3.01 63.29 -8.03
C GLY A 46 -4.05 64.01 -7.18
N ALA A 47 -4.65 63.26 -6.26
CA ALA A 47 -5.50 63.73 -5.17
C ALA A 47 -5.09 63.01 -3.87
N ALA A 48 -5.39 63.61 -2.71
CA ALA A 48 -4.90 63.13 -1.41
C ALA A 48 -5.97 62.36 -0.60
N GLY A 49 -5.53 61.46 0.28
CA GLY A 49 -6.38 60.89 1.34
C GLY A 49 -5.88 59.56 1.91
N ALA A 50 -5.47 59.58 3.19
CA ALA A 50 -5.23 58.45 4.13
C ALA A 50 -4.28 57.29 3.65
N GLY A 51 -3.42 56.69 4.47
CA GLY A 51 -3.65 56.26 5.86
C GLY A 51 -4.53 55.01 5.83
N ILE A 52 -4.06 53.78 6.08
CA ILE A 52 -3.02 53.32 7.01
C ILE A 52 -2.07 52.34 6.32
N ALA A 53 -0.79 52.31 6.74
CA ALA A 53 0.16 51.27 6.35
C ALA A 53 0.43 50.31 7.52
N ASN A 54 0.27 49.00 7.32
CA ASN A 54 1.09 48.03 8.05
C ASN A 54 1.26 46.67 7.32
N SER A 55 2.38 46.52 6.63
CA SER A 55 3.13 45.25 6.48
C SER A 55 2.37 43.94 6.14
N GLU A 56 1.62 43.89 5.04
CA GLU A 56 1.54 42.62 4.30
C GLU A 56 2.91 42.31 3.67
N ARG A 57 3.62 41.34 4.23
CA ARG A 57 4.92 40.89 3.70
C ARG A 57 4.67 39.98 2.49
N ALA A 58 4.33 40.61 1.36
CA ALA A 58 3.86 39.97 0.14
C ALA A 58 4.61 38.68 -0.20
N HIS A 59 3.94 37.54 -0.02
CA HIS A 59 4.42 36.26 -0.54
C HIS A 59 4.42 36.36 -2.07
N LYS A 60 5.63 36.39 -2.65
CA LYS A 60 5.90 36.53 -4.08
C LYS A 60 5.00 35.57 -4.87
N GLY A 61 4.02 36.11 -5.58
CA GLY A 61 2.83 35.39 -6.04
C GLY A 61 3.14 34.06 -6.72
N ILE A 62 2.89 32.96 -6.01
CA ILE A 62 2.90 31.62 -6.57
C ILE A 62 1.60 31.49 -7.37
N ALA A 63 1.70 31.35 -8.68
CA ALA A 63 0.55 31.10 -9.54
C ALA A 63 -0.02 29.73 -9.21
N TYR A 64 -1.13 29.69 -8.49
CA TYR A 64 -1.75 28.48 -7.97
C TYR A 64 -2.85 28.00 -8.93
N ASP A 65 -2.75 26.78 -9.46
CA ASP A 65 -3.80 26.18 -10.30
C ASP A 65 -4.90 25.58 -9.40
N PRO A 66 -6.20 25.91 -9.58
CA PRO A 66 -7.28 25.38 -8.74
C PRO A 66 -7.41 23.84 -8.80
N ARG A 67 -6.77 23.16 -9.75
CA ARG A 67 -6.67 21.69 -9.80
C ARG A 67 -5.69 21.14 -8.75
N ASP A 68 -4.64 21.89 -8.41
CA ASP A 68 -3.67 21.47 -7.40
C ASP A 68 -4.32 21.44 -6.00
N LEU A 69 -5.23 22.38 -5.71
CA LEU A 69 -6.03 22.38 -4.46
C LEU A 69 -6.81 21.07 -4.31
N GLN A 70 -7.33 20.54 -5.41
CA GLN A 70 -8.12 19.31 -5.40
C GLN A 70 -7.24 18.06 -5.23
N VAL A 71 -6.00 18.10 -5.72
CA VAL A 71 -5.00 17.04 -5.49
C VAL A 71 -4.53 17.06 -4.04
N GLU A 72 -4.17 18.23 -3.49
CA GLU A 72 -3.76 18.39 -2.09
C GLU A 72 -4.90 18.02 -1.13
N ALA A 73 -6.12 18.47 -1.40
CA ALA A 73 -7.30 18.14 -0.59
C ALA A 73 -7.63 16.64 -0.61
N GLU A 74 -7.55 15.96 -1.76
CA GLU A 74 -7.74 14.51 -1.85
C GLU A 74 -6.63 13.76 -1.10
N GLN A 75 -5.36 14.12 -1.31
CA GLN A 75 -4.24 13.47 -0.64
C GLN A 75 -4.29 13.64 0.89
N SER A 76 -4.81 14.78 1.38
CA SER A 76 -5.01 15.03 2.82
C SER A 76 -6.07 14.14 3.49
N GLN A 77 -6.93 13.47 2.71
CA GLN A 77 -7.95 12.54 3.19
C GLN A 77 -7.41 11.11 3.37
N HIS A 78 -6.12 10.90 3.09
CA HIS A 78 -5.44 9.62 3.16
C HIS A 78 -4.26 9.67 4.15
N PRO A 79 -3.93 8.54 4.82
CA PRO A 79 -2.75 8.47 5.67
C PRO A 79 -1.46 8.62 4.86
N LYS A 80 -0.42 9.19 5.47
CA LYS A 80 0.93 9.34 4.87
C LYS A 80 1.56 7.98 4.51
N LEU A 81 1.20 6.93 5.26
CA LEU A 81 1.64 5.56 5.02
C LEU A 81 0.46 4.77 4.45
N THR A 82 0.71 3.97 3.43
CA THR A 82 -0.25 2.99 2.91
C THR A 82 -0.37 1.80 3.86
N LEU A 83 -1.51 1.10 3.82
CA LEU A 83 -1.73 -0.12 4.59
C LEU A 83 -0.59 -1.15 4.42
N MET A 84 -0.04 -1.27 3.21
CA MET A 84 1.12 -2.14 2.92
C MET A 84 2.37 -1.75 3.73
N GLU A 85 2.66 -0.45 3.83
CA GLU A 85 3.82 0.08 4.55
C GLU A 85 3.64 -0.05 6.07
N GLU A 86 2.41 0.10 6.57
CA GLU A 86 2.09 -0.05 7.99
C GLU A 86 2.19 -1.52 8.46
N VAL A 87 1.70 -2.47 7.65
CA VAL A 87 1.89 -3.92 7.89
C VAL A 87 3.37 -4.31 7.81
N LEU A 88 4.13 -3.75 6.86
CA LEU A 88 5.57 -3.94 6.80
C LEU A 88 6.26 -3.39 8.07
N LEU A 89 5.85 -2.22 8.55
CA LEU A 89 6.43 -1.56 9.73
C LEU A 89 6.14 -2.28 11.05
N LEU A 90 5.04 -3.04 11.15
CA LEU A 90 4.80 -3.99 12.25
C LEU A 90 5.87 -5.10 12.27
N GLY A 91 6.17 -5.70 11.12
CA GLY A 91 7.12 -6.82 11.01
C GLY A 91 8.61 -6.43 11.06
N LEU A 92 8.95 -5.14 10.94
CA LEU A 92 10.33 -4.65 10.97
C LEU A 92 10.90 -4.57 12.41
N LYS A 93 12.13 -5.04 12.62
CA LYS A 93 12.85 -4.89 13.90
C LYS A 93 13.60 -3.55 13.98
N ASP A 94 13.25 -2.74 14.98
CA ASP A 94 13.65 -1.34 15.21
C ASP A 94 15.11 -1.01 14.86
N ARG A 95 16.06 -1.70 15.49
CA ARG A 95 17.50 -1.46 15.35
C ARG A 95 18.15 -2.17 14.17
N GLN A 96 17.47 -3.12 13.55
CA GLN A 96 18.08 -4.07 12.60
C GLN A 96 17.79 -3.71 11.14
N GLY A 97 16.65 -3.07 10.86
CA GLY A 97 16.31 -2.59 9.51
C GLY A 97 15.94 -3.69 8.53
N TYR A 98 15.52 -4.84 9.07
CA TYR A 98 15.00 -5.99 8.36
C TYR A 98 13.77 -6.52 9.08
N LEU A 99 12.97 -7.30 8.34
CA LEU A 99 11.84 -8.03 8.89
C LEU A 99 12.35 -9.18 9.77
N SER A 100 11.57 -9.56 10.78
CA SER A 100 11.79 -10.78 11.56
C SER A 100 11.90 -12.02 10.65
N PHE A 101 11.01 -12.09 9.65
CA PHE A 101 10.99 -13.08 8.57
C PHE A 101 10.18 -12.47 7.40
N TRP A 102 10.49 -12.79 6.15
CA TRP A 102 9.60 -12.54 5.01
C TRP A 102 9.18 -13.90 4.45
N ASN A 103 7.86 -14.14 4.45
CA ASN A 103 7.23 -15.39 4.06
C ASN A 103 6.14 -15.15 3.01
N ASP A 104 5.52 -16.23 2.55
CA ASP A 104 4.43 -16.15 1.59
C ASP A 104 3.19 -15.48 2.21
N ASN A 105 2.95 -15.65 3.52
CA ASN A 105 1.83 -15.02 4.24
C ASN A 105 1.85 -13.48 4.15
N ILE A 106 2.97 -12.83 4.53
CA ILE A 106 3.09 -11.36 4.36
C ILE A 106 3.10 -10.98 2.88
N SER A 107 3.72 -11.79 2.01
CA SER A 107 3.72 -11.56 0.56
C SER A 107 2.27 -11.47 0.01
N TYR A 108 1.42 -12.45 0.33
CA TYR A 108 0.02 -12.54 -0.09
C TYR A 108 -0.86 -11.48 0.58
N ALA A 109 -0.75 -11.32 1.90
CA ALA A 109 -1.51 -10.33 2.65
C ALA A 109 -1.27 -8.90 2.14
N LEU A 110 -0.04 -8.56 1.72
CA LEU A 110 0.28 -7.26 1.11
C LEU A 110 -0.43 -7.04 -0.24
N ARG A 111 -0.81 -8.08 -1.00
CA ARG A 111 -1.66 -7.93 -2.21
C ARG A 111 -3.11 -7.66 -1.84
N GLY A 112 -3.63 -8.30 -0.79
CA GLY A 112 -4.92 -7.91 -0.20
C GLY A 112 -4.93 -6.45 0.27
N CYS A 113 -3.85 -6.00 0.92
CA CYS A 113 -3.67 -4.61 1.34
C CYS A 113 -3.75 -3.61 0.17
N ILE A 114 -3.17 -3.95 -1.00
CA ILE A 114 -3.23 -3.11 -2.21
C ILE A 114 -4.68 -2.92 -2.69
N LEU A 115 -5.49 -3.98 -2.68
CA LEU A 115 -6.90 -3.88 -3.07
C LEU A 115 -7.73 -3.09 -2.04
N ILE A 116 -7.50 -3.28 -0.74
CA ILE A 116 -8.11 -2.47 0.32
C ILE A 116 -7.74 -0.98 0.15
N GLU A 117 -6.47 -0.66 -0.08
CA GLU A 117 -6.00 0.72 -0.23
C GLU A 117 -6.55 1.37 -1.52
N LEU A 118 -6.66 0.64 -2.64
CA LEU A 118 -7.32 1.12 -3.86
C LEU A 118 -8.82 1.38 -3.66
N ALA A 119 -9.53 0.51 -2.94
CA ALA A 119 -10.94 0.69 -2.63
C ALA A 119 -11.17 1.89 -1.68
N LEU A 120 -10.38 2.00 -0.61
CA LEU A 120 -10.42 3.13 0.33
C LEU A 120 -9.85 4.46 -0.25
N ARG A 121 -9.41 4.44 -1.51
CA ARG A 121 -9.08 5.61 -2.36
C ARG A 121 -10.06 5.78 -3.55
N LYS A 122 -11.20 5.07 -3.55
CA LYS A 122 -12.23 5.09 -4.62
C LYS A 122 -11.68 4.86 -6.04
N ARG A 123 -10.65 4.02 -6.18
CA ARG A 123 -10.08 3.64 -7.48
C ARG A 123 -10.72 2.39 -8.05
N ILE A 124 -11.11 1.45 -7.19
CA ILE A 124 -11.81 0.21 -7.55
C ILE A 124 -13.03 0.00 -6.65
N ALA A 125 -14.04 -0.69 -7.17
CA ALA A 125 -15.25 -1.06 -6.47
C ALA A 125 -15.76 -2.43 -6.96
N MET A 126 -16.70 -3.04 -6.23
CA MET A 126 -17.43 -4.19 -6.76
C MET A 126 -18.25 -3.79 -7.99
N THR A 127 -18.32 -4.69 -8.97
CA THR A 127 -19.09 -4.50 -10.21
C THR A 127 -20.54 -4.18 -9.90
N ARG A 128 -21.10 -3.14 -10.54
CA ARG A 128 -22.51 -2.71 -10.42
C ARG A 128 -23.51 -3.67 -11.10
N ASP A 129 -23.52 -4.93 -10.67
CA ASP A 129 -24.55 -5.92 -10.98
C ASP A 129 -25.45 -6.18 -9.75
N PRO A 130 -26.79 -6.12 -9.88
CA PRO A 130 -27.73 -6.57 -8.85
C PRO A 130 -27.61 -8.06 -8.51
N ASN A 131 -27.28 -8.92 -9.48
CA ASN A 131 -27.19 -10.37 -9.26
C ASN A 131 -25.90 -10.80 -8.54
N ARG A 132 -24.89 -9.94 -8.39
CA ARG A 132 -23.62 -10.27 -7.73
C ARG A 132 -23.79 -10.91 -6.35
N ARG A 133 -24.87 -10.54 -5.62
CA ARG A 133 -25.20 -11.06 -4.28
C ARG A 133 -25.61 -12.54 -4.28
N ARG A 134 -25.82 -13.17 -5.45
CA ARG A 134 -25.99 -14.62 -5.63
C ARG A 134 -24.67 -15.40 -5.53
N TYR A 135 -23.53 -14.73 -5.68
CA TYR A 135 -22.21 -15.35 -5.61
C TYR A 135 -21.55 -15.11 -4.25
N ASP A 136 -20.68 -16.04 -3.84
CA ASP A 136 -19.78 -15.91 -2.71
C ASP A 136 -18.93 -14.64 -2.81
N LEU A 137 -18.59 -14.05 -1.66
CA LEU A 137 -17.85 -12.78 -1.62
C LEU A 137 -16.54 -12.81 -2.41
N ALA A 138 -15.82 -13.93 -2.34
CA ALA A 138 -14.53 -14.15 -3.01
C ALA A 138 -14.61 -14.18 -4.54
N ASP A 139 -15.79 -14.46 -5.10
CA ASP A 139 -16.03 -14.62 -6.54
C ASP A 139 -16.62 -13.35 -7.19
N ARG A 140 -17.04 -12.37 -6.40
CA ARG A 140 -17.59 -11.10 -6.90
C ARG A 140 -16.51 -10.29 -7.62
N LEU A 141 -16.88 -9.82 -8.81
CA LEU A 141 -15.96 -9.20 -9.77
C LEU A 141 -15.71 -7.72 -9.45
N VAL A 142 -14.45 -7.31 -9.52
CA VAL A 142 -14.01 -5.92 -9.30
C VAL A 142 -13.97 -5.14 -10.62
N GLU A 143 -14.33 -3.86 -10.58
CA GLU A 143 -14.14 -2.91 -11.69
C GLU A 143 -13.41 -1.62 -11.26
N VAL A 144 -12.81 -0.91 -12.22
CA VAL A 144 -12.14 0.38 -11.97
C VAL A 144 -13.17 1.51 -11.98
N THR A 145 -13.25 2.25 -10.88
CA THR A 145 -14.14 3.40 -10.69
C THR A 145 -13.47 4.71 -11.07
N SER A 146 -12.16 4.81 -10.85
CA SER A 146 -11.34 5.99 -11.18
C SER A 146 -9.93 5.56 -11.56
N ASP A 147 -9.40 6.10 -12.65
CA ASP A 147 -8.05 5.86 -13.15
C ASP A 147 -7.04 6.95 -12.76
N LYS A 148 -7.46 7.92 -11.92
CA LYS A 148 -6.55 8.93 -11.36
C LYS A 148 -5.45 8.23 -10.56
N LEU A 149 -4.19 8.54 -10.88
CA LEU A 149 -3.05 7.98 -10.16
C LEU A 149 -3.10 8.33 -8.66
N THR A 150 -2.47 7.49 -7.84
CA THR A 150 -2.39 7.62 -6.39
C THR A 150 -1.01 8.12 -5.92
N GLY A 151 -0.01 8.07 -6.80
CA GLY A 151 1.39 8.38 -6.49
C GLY A 151 2.15 7.21 -5.86
N GLU A 152 1.46 6.13 -5.49
CA GLU A 152 2.04 4.94 -4.88
C GLU A 152 2.29 3.88 -5.95
N VAL A 153 3.56 3.64 -6.29
CA VAL A 153 3.95 2.89 -7.50
C VAL A 153 3.36 1.47 -7.59
N LEU A 154 3.05 0.83 -6.45
CA LEU A 154 2.40 -0.49 -6.42
C LEU A 154 0.89 -0.41 -6.66
N LEU A 155 0.22 0.60 -6.11
CA LEU A 155 -1.21 0.84 -6.33
C LEU A 155 -1.46 1.19 -7.80
N ASP A 156 -0.63 2.07 -8.37
CA ASP A 156 -0.78 2.56 -9.74
C ASP A 156 -0.46 1.47 -10.79
N GLU A 157 0.47 0.56 -10.50
CA GLU A 157 0.73 -0.63 -11.32
C GLU A 157 -0.46 -1.61 -11.29
N THR A 158 -1.00 -1.93 -10.11
CA THR A 158 -2.20 -2.76 -9.98
C THR A 158 -3.42 -2.11 -10.63
N LEU A 159 -3.66 -0.82 -10.42
CA LEU A 159 -4.78 -0.09 -11.03
C LEU A 159 -4.73 -0.15 -12.57
N LYS A 160 -3.51 -0.02 -13.14
CA LYS A 160 -3.30 -0.21 -14.58
C LYS A 160 -3.61 -1.64 -15.02
N LEU A 161 -3.14 -2.66 -14.30
CA LEU A 161 -3.44 -4.07 -14.62
C LEU A 161 -4.95 -4.32 -14.61
N ILE A 162 -5.67 -3.90 -13.56
CA ILE A 162 -7.13 -4.04 -13.45
C ILE A 162 -7.84 -3.32 -14.60
N LYS A 163 -7.43 -2.08 -14.94
CA LYS A 163 -8.01 -1.32 -16.07
C LYS A 163 -7.82 -1.99 -17.43
N THR A 164 -6.75 -2.77 -17.62
CA THR A 164 -6.42 -3.42 -18.90
C THR A 164 -6.85 -4.89 -19.01
N SER A 165 -7.38 -5.48 -17.94
CA SER A 165 -7.83 -6.88 -17.95
C SER A 165 -9.35 -6.99 -18.13
N GLU A 166 -9.83 -8.22 -18.22
CA GLU A 166 -11.23 -8.52 -17.99
C GLU A 166 -11.59 -8.33 -16.51
N LYS A 167 -12.89 -8.29 -16.19
CA LYS A 167 -13.35 -8.22 -14.80
C LYS A 167 -13.09 -9.55 -14.10
N LEU A 168 -12.34 -9.50 -12.99
CA LEU A 168 -11.93 -10.68 -12.21
C LEU A 168 -12.30 -10.50 -10.74
N SER A 169 -12.42 -11.61 -10.02
CA SER A 169 -12.78 -11.61 -8.61
C SER A 169 -11.64 -11.09 -7.72
N VAL A 170 -11.98 -10.67 -6.50
CA VAL A 170 -10.98 -10.19 -5.53
C VAL A 170 -9.93 -11.27 -5.23
N GLY A 171 -10.35 -12.53 -5.01
CA GLY A 171 -9.42 -13.64 -4.80
C GLY A 171 -8.49 -13.83 -6.00
N SER A 172 -9.07 -13.87 -7.21
CA SER A 172 -8.30 -13.96 -8.47
C SER A 172 -7.23 -12.86 -8.57
N TRP A 173 -7.56 -11.62 -8.18
CA TRP A 173 -6.59 -10.52 -8.20
C TRP A 173 -5.45 -10.72 -7.20
N ILE A 174 -5.72 -11.18 -5.98
CA ILE A 174 -4.67 -11.42 -4.98
C ILE A 174 -3.74 -12.55 -5.45
N ASP A 175 -4.27 -13.64 -6.01
CA ASP A 175 -3.50 -14.77 -6.55
C ASP A 175 -2.64 -14.34 -7.74
N LEU A 176 -3.18 -13.54 -8.67
CA LEU A 176 -2.49 -13.02 -9.84
C LEU A 176 -1.34 -12.06 -9.47
N LEU A 177 -1.60 -11.13 -8.54
CA LEU A 177 -0.61 -10.14 -8.08
C LEU A 177 0.48 -10.79 -7.19
N SER A 178 0.19 -11.92 -6.55
CA SER A 178 1.14 -12.73 -5.78
C SER A 178 1.95 -13.69 -6.67
N GLY A 179 1.34 -14.16 -7.76
CA GLY A 179 1.93 -15.13 -8.69
C GLY A 179 1.64 -16.59 -8.34
N GLU A 180 0.56 -16.85 -7.61
CA GLU A 180 0.12 -18.19 -7.20
C GLU A 180 -0.80 -18.85 -8.26
N THR A 181 -1.15 -18.10 -9.31
CA THR A 181 -1.91 -18.60 -10.44
C THR A 181 -1.13 -19.60 -11.30
N TRP A 182 -1.84 -20.57 -11.89
CA TRP A 182 -1.34 -21.40 -12.99
C TRP A 182 -1.66 -20.82 -14.38
N ASN A 183 -2.30 -19.65 -14.46
CA ASN A 183 -2.68 -19.03 -15.74
C ASN A 183 -1.47 -18.39 -16.44
N VAL A 184 -0.84 -19.14 -17.34
CA VAL A 184 0.31 -18.72 -18.15
C VAL A 184 0.06 -17.41 -18.90
N MET A 185 -1.16 -17.16 -19.39
CA MET A 185 -1.50 -15.93 -20.13
C MET A 185 -1.47 -14.67 -19.25
N LYS A 186 -1.54 -14.84 -17.92
CA LYS A 186 -1.51 -13.74 -16.94
C LYS A 186 -0.26 -13.76 -16.04
N ILE A 187 0.77 -14.55 -16.38
CA ILE A 187 2.04 -14.63 -15.62
C ILE A 187 2.76 -13.27 -15.47
N GLY A 188 2.45 -12.30 -16.36
CA GLY A 188 2.95 -10.93 -16.28
C GLY A 188 2.30 -10.06 -15.19
N TYR A 189 1.26 -10.52 -14.50
CA TYR A 189 0.50 -9.72 -13.53
C TYR A 189 1.13 -9.75 -12.11
N GLN A 190 2.07 -10.66 -11.85
CA GLN A 190 2.75 -10.76 -10.57
C GLN A 190 3.56 -9.49 -10.26
N LEU A 191 3.26 -8.83 -9.14
CA LEU A 191 4.01 -7.68 -8.66
C LEU A 191 5.41 -8.10 -8.22
N LYS A 192 6.44 -7.46 -8.78
CA LYS A 192 7.85 -7.78 -8.54
C LYS A 192 8.51 -6.75 -7.62
N GLN A 193 9.48 -7.23 -6.83
CA GLN A 193 10.29 -6.43 -5.91
C GLN A 193 9.46 -5.62 -4.90
N VAL A 194 8.36 -6.21 -4.41
CA VAL A 194 7.37 -5.54 -3.55
C VAL A 194 8.00 -5.05 -2.24
N ARG A 195 8.81 -5.90 -1.59
CA ARG A 195 9.52 -5.59 -0.34
C ARG A 195 10.48 -4.42 -0.52
N GLU A 196 11.23 -4.42 -1.61
CA GLU A 196 12.26 -3.43 -1.93
C GLU A 196 11.61 -2.08 -2.27
N ARG A 197 10.48 -2.11 -2.98
CA ARG A 197 9.69 -0.91 -3.35
C ARG A 197 8.99 -0.29 -2.14
N LEU A 198 8.42 -1.11 -1.24
CA LEU A 198 7.86 -0.61 0.03
C LEU A 198 8.95 -0.06 0.97
N ALA A 199 10.10 -0.72 1.05
CA ALA A 199 11.24 -0.21 1.81
C ALA A 199 11.74 1.14 1.24
N LYS A 200 11.81 1.29 -0.09
CA LYS A 200 12.10 2.58 -0.73
C LYS A 200 11.02 3.63 -0.43
N GLY A 201 9.73 3.30 -0.54
CA GLY A 201 8.63 4.22 -0.19
C GLY A 201 8.75 4.76 1.24
N LEU A 202 9.05 3.88 2.21
CA LEU A 202 9.30 4.27 3.60
C LEU A 202 10.58 5.08 3.82
N VAL A 203 11.62 4.91 2.99
CA VAL A 203 12.83 5.78 3.00
C VAL A 203 12.50 7.15 2.42
N ASP A 204 11.82 7.21 1.27
CA ASP A 204 11.42 8.46 0.62
C ASP A 204 10.44 9.26 1.49
N LYS A 205 9.60 8.58 2.29
CA LYS A 205 8.70 9.16 3.31
C LYS A 205 9.41 9.50 4.63
N GLY A 206 10.70 9.20 4.78
CA GLY A 206 11.53 9.52 5.95
C GLY A 206 11.29 8.68 7.20
N VAL A 207 10.60 7.54 7.11
CA VAL A 207 10.36 6.63 8.23
C VAL A 207 11.57 5.72 8.46
N LEU A 208 12.21 5.27 7.38
CA LEU A 208 13.47 4.52 7.38
C LEU A 208 14.61 5.38 6.83
N ARG A 209 15.85 4.99 7.11
CA ARG A 209 17.05 5.49 6.42
C ARG A 209 17.76 4.32 5.74
N THR A 210 18.47 4.57 4.64
CA THR A 210 19.39 3.57 4.07
C THR A 210 20.75 3.68 4.77
N GLU A 211 21.11 2.65 5.54
CA GLU A 211 22.46 2.44 6.06
C GLU A 211 23.18 1.41 5.20
N LYS A 212 24.42 1.74 4.80
CA LYS A 212 25.35 0.77 4.20
C LYS A 212 26.10 0.05 5.32
N LYS A 213 25.90 -1.25 5.49
CA LYS A 213 26.71 -2.08 6.40
C LYS A 213 27.71 -2.88 5.57
N ASN A 214 28.99 -2.62 5.83
CA ASN A 214 30.10 -3.26 5.14
C ASN A 214 30.39 -4.61 5.85
N PHE A 215 30.34 -5.71 5.11
CA PHE A 215 30.79 -7.03 5.54
C PHE A 215 32.15 -7.32 4.90
N LEU A 216 32.88 -8.33 5.40
CA LEU A 216 34.25 -8.63 4.96
C LEU A 216 34.40 -8.88 3.45
N LEU A 217 33.32 -9.31 2.77
CA LEU A 217 33.33 -9.71 1.36
C LEU A 217 32.33 -8.93 0.48
N PHE A 218 31.41 -8.16 1.06
CA PHE A 218 30.37 -7.43 0.34
C PHE A 218 29.75 -6.32 1.20
N ASP A 219 29.10 -5.35 0.56
CA ASP A 219 28.34 -4.31 1.22
C ASP A 219 26.84 -4.60 1.13
N MET A 220 26.10 -4.48 2.24
CA MET A 220 24.66 -4.68 2.27
C MET A 220 23.91 -3.40 2.64
N ALA A 221 22.90 -3.05 1.85
CA ALA A 221 21.94 -2.00 2.17
C ALA A 221 20.97 -2.48 3.26
N THR A 222 20.78 -1.68 4.29
CA THR A 222 19.96 -2.01 5.47
C THR A 222 19.06 -0.81 5.78
N HIS A 223 17.83 -1.05 6.23
CA HIS A 223 16.81 0.01 6.32
C HIS A 223 16.27 0.20 7.75
N PRO A 224 17.11 0.61 8.73
CA PRO A 224 16.67 0.81 10.11
C PRO A 224 15.70 1.98 10.25
N ILE A 225 14.85 1.88 11.27
CA ILE A 225 13.83 2.87 11.56
C ILE A 225 14.49 4.15 12.09
N VAL A 226 14.01 5.29 11.56
CA VAL A 226 14.29 6.64 12.03
C VAL A 226 13.09 7.11 12.85
N ASP A 227 11.90 7.08 12.24
CA ASP A 227 10.67 7.53 12.88
C ASP A 227 10.03 6.41 13.73
N THR A 228 10.49 6.33 14.98
CA THR A 228 9.86 5.46 15.99
C THR A 228 8.45 5.93 16.40
N VAL A 229 8.06 7.17 16.09
CA VAL A 229 6.72 7.70 16.38
C VAL A 229 5.70 7.13 15.38
N SER A 230 6.04 7.08 14.09
CA SER A 230 5.24 6.35 13.09
C SER A 230 5.01 4.90 13.52
N LYS A 231 6.06 4.12 13.84
CA LYS A 231 5.86 2.73 14.28
C LYS A 231 5.04 2.62 15.58
N ARG A 232 5.26 3.51 16.55
CA ARG A 232 4.49 3.52 17.81
C ARG A 232 3.00 3.84 17.59
N ASN A 233 2.68 4.75 16.67
CA ASN A 233 1.29 5.01 16.27
C ASN A 233 0.66 3.77 15.60
N VAL A 234 1.39 3.06 14.73
CA VAL A 234 0.91 1.81 14.10
C VAL A 234 0.55 0.77 15.17
N ILE A 235 1.40 0.58 16.18
CA ILE A 235 1.15 -0.34 17.31
C ILE A 235 0.01 0.16 18.20
N GLU A 236 -0.07 1.47 18.49
CA GLU A 236 -1.16 2.04 19.32
C GLU A 236 -2.55 1.77 18.70
N ARG A 237 -2.71 1.93 17.39
CA ARG A 237 -3.98 1.63 16.69
C ARG A 237 -4.37 0.15 16.78
N VAL A 238 -3.37 -0.73 16.66
CA VAL A 238 -3.55 -2.18 16.75
C VAL A 238 -4.02 -2.57 18.16
N LEU A 239 -3.33 -2.11 19.19
CA LEU A 239 -3.70 -2.37 20.59
C LEU A 239 -5.05 -1.75 20.95
N ALA A 240 -5.37 -0.55 20.42
CA ALA A 240 -6.63 0.12 20.68
C ALA A 240 -7.88 -0.61 20.13
N LEU A 241 -7.70 -1.55 19.19
CA LEU A 241 -8.79 -2.42 18.70
C LEU A 241 -8.72 -3.83 19.30
N ALA A 242 -7.52 -4.38 19.45
CA ALA A 242 -7.29 -5.76 19.85
C ALA A 242 -7.33 -5.99 21.37
N THR A 243 -7.16 -4.96 22.21
CA THR A 243 -7.43 -5.08 23.65
C THR A 243 -8.90 -4.70 23.90
N PRO A 244 -9.69 -5.48 24.69
CA PRO A 244 -11.04 -5.09 25.05
C PRO A 244 -11.03 -3.79 25.87
N ASN A 245 -12.05 -2.95 25.68
CA ASN A 245 -12.22 -1.71 26.41
C ASN A 245 -13.70 -1.51 26.74
N THR A 246 -13.99 -1.18 28.00
CA THR A 246 -15.34 -0.81 28.46
C THR A 246 -15.70 0.63 28.12
N VAL A 247 -14.70 1.48 27.87
CA VAL A 247 -14.86 2.86 27.41
C VAL A 247 -14.95 2.90 25.89
N ALA A 248 -15.84 3.75 25.37
CA ALA A 248 -16.00 3.97 23.94
C ALA A 248 -14.66 4.28 23.23
N LEU A 249 -14.49 3.71 22.04
CA LEU A 249 -13.25 3.82 21.27
C LEU A 249 -12.91 5.27 20.90
N ASP A 250 -11.80 5.76 21.46
CA ASP A 250 -11.26 7.08 21.12
C ASP A 250 -10.67 7.08 19.69
N MET A 251 -11.34 7.81 18.80
CA MET A 251 -10.94 7.99 17.40
C MET A 251 -9.56 8.64 17.24
N ASN A 252 -9.04 9.33 18.27
CA ASN A 252 -7.69 9.91 18.27
C ASN A 252 -6.61 8.85 18.49
N ARG A 253 -6.91 7.72 19.16
CA ARG A 253 -6.01 6.55 19.23
C ARG A 253 -5.99 5.75 17.93
N LEU A 254 -6.97 5.99 17.05
CA LEU A 254 -6.97 5.52 15.67
C LEU A 254 -6.15 6.48 14.78
N HIS A 255 -6.79 7.42 14.10
CA HIS A 255 -6.08 8.40 13.26
C HIS A 255 -6.22 9.80 13.84
N LYS A 256 -5.09 10.32 14.36
CA LYS A 256 -4.94 11.62 15.04
C LYS A 256 -5.27 12.83 14.15
N ASN A 257 -5.16 12.68 12.83
CA ASN A 257 -5.65 13.67 11.86
C ASN A 257 -7.13 13.38 11.53
N PRO A 258 -8.09 14.28 11.84
CA PRO A 258 -9.51 14.06 11.59
C PRO A 258 -9.89 14.08 10.10
N ASN A 259 -9.06 14.67 9.22
CA ASN A 259 -9.36 14.75 7.78
C ASN A 259 -9.25 13.40 7.07
N ILE A 260 -8.57 12.42 7.67
CA ILE A 260 -8.40 11.08 7.11
C ILE A 260 -9.75 10.37 7.13
N LYS A 261 -10.23 9.90 5.98
CA LYS A 261 -11.49 9.16 5.85
C LYS A 261 -11.36 7.69 6.29
N ALA A 262 -12.46 7.05 6.70
CA ALA A 262 -12.48 5.65 7.16
C ALA A 262 -11.46 5.34 8.27
N ARG A 263 -11.31 6.23 9.26
CA ARG A 263 -10.30 6.07 10.35
C ARG A 263 -10.41 4.73 11.07
N VAL A 264 -11.64 4.24 11.24
CA VAL A 264 -11.95 2.95 11.86
C VAL A 264 -11.64 1.80 10.91
N THR A 265 -12.19 1.80 9.70
CA THR A 265 -11.98 0.74 8.69
C THR A 265 -10.50 0.56 8.32
N ARG A 266 -9.73 1.66 8.23
CA ARG A 266 -8.27 1.61 8.02
C ARG A 266 -7.52 0.95 9.17
N SER A 267 -7.96 1.20 10.42
CA SER A 267 -7.36 0.60 11.61
C SER A 267 -7.75 -0.88 11.78
N VAL A 268 -8.99 -1.24 11.45
CA VAL A 268 -9.44 -2.65 11.37
C VAL A 268 -8.67 -3.38 10.27
N ALA A 269 -8.51 -2.76 9.10
CA ALA A 269 -7.71 -3.35 8.02
C ALA A 269 -6.26 -3.58 8.43
N LEU A 270 -5.63 -2.65 9.16
CA LEU A 270 -4.28 -2.83 9.70
C LEU A 270 -4.19 -4.03 10.66
N LEU A 271 -5.17 -4.20 11.56
CA LEU A 271 -5.24 -5.32 12.48
C LEU A 271 -5.37 -6.66 11.72
N LEU A 272 -6.38 -6.77 10.85
CA LEU A 272 -6.69 -8.01 10.14
C LEU A 272 -5.63 -8.38 9.10
N SER A 273 -5.05 -7.40 8.39
CA SER A 273 -3.90 -7.63 7.51
C SER A 273 -2.65 -8.03 8.30
N GLY A 274 -2.42 -7.46 9.48
CA GLY A 274 -1.30 -7.83 10.35
C GLY A 274 -1.42 -9.27 10.87
N TYR A 275 -2.65 -9.72 11.16
CA TYR A 275 -2.98 -11.11 11.51
C TYR A 275 -2.72 -12.06 10.35
N ALA A 276 -3.30 -11.80 9.18
CA ALA A 276 -3.14 -12.61 7.97
C ALA A 276 -1.68 -12.68 7.46
N ALA A 277 -0.92 -11.59 7.61
CA ALA A 277 0.51 -11.54 7.32
C ALA A 277 1.39 -12.30 8.35
N SER A 278 0.81 -12.78 9.45
CA SER A 278 1.50 -13.42 10.57
C SER A 278 2.58 -12.53 11.22
N VAL A 279 2.35 -11.20 11.26
CA VAL A 279 3.26 -10.22 11.91
C VAL A 279 2.67 -9.55 13.15
N LEU A 280 1.39 -9.76 13.44
CA LEU A 280 0.66 -9.09 14.53
C LEU A 280 1.30 -9.25 15.92
N GLU A 281 1.92 -10.41 16.20
CA GLU A 281 2.61 -10.66 17.48
C GLU A 281 3.67 -9.59 17.81
N ASN A 282 4.35 -9.03 16.80
CA ASN A 282 5.34 -7.97 17.00
C ASN A 282 4.71 -6.68 17.57
N GLY A 283 3.41 -6.46 17.38
CA GLY A 283 2.64 -5.39 18.01
C GLY A 283 2.13 -5.74 19.42
N PHE A 284 1.92 -7.03 19.71
CA PHE A 284 1.50 -7.53 21.03
C PHE A 284 2.69 -7.85 21.96
N ALA A 285 3.93 -7.56 21.55
CA ALA A 285 5.14 -7.84 22.31
C ALA A 285 5.22 -7.16 23.69
N SER A 286 4.42 -6.11 23.93
CA SER A 286 4.28 -5.43 25.23
C SER A 286 3.16 -5.99 26.12
N LEU A 287 2.35 -6.92 25.63
CA LEU A 287 1.30 -7.59 26.42
C LEU A 287 1.87 -8.82 27.15
N ASN A 288 1.30 -9.14 28.31
CA ASN A 288 1.51 -10.44 28.97
C ASN A 288 0.93 -11.58 28.10
N TYR A 289 1.04 -12.82 28.60
CA TYR A 289 0.54 -13.99 27.88
C TYR A 289 -0.99 -13.91 27.71
N ASP A 290 -1.71 -13.77 28.82
CA ASP A 290 -3.18 -13.82 28.88
C ASP A 290 -3.85 -12.76 27.99
N ALA A 291 -3.44 -11.48 28.09
CA ALA A 291 -4.00 -10.42 27.26
C ALA A 291 -3.55 -10.49 25.78
N ARG A 292 -2.52 -11.29 25.45
CA ARG A 292 -2.14 -11.58 24.05
C ARG A 292 -3.04 -12.66 23.45
N GLU A 293 -3.39 -13.68 24.23
CA GLU A 293 -4.36 -14.72 23.84
C GLU A 293 -5.75 -14.11 23.61
N GLU A 294 -6.24 -13.32 24.58
CA GLU A 294 -7.48 -12.53 24.46
C GLU A 294 -7.45 -11.60 23.23
N ALA A 295 -6.33 -10.92 22.98
CA ALA A 295 -6.19 -10.04 21.81
C ALA A 295 -6.17 -10.78 20.47
N PHE A 296 -5.70 -12.04 20.43
CA PHE A 296 -5.82 -12.89 19.24
C PHE A 296 -7.24 -13.42 19.05
N MET A 297 -7.91 -13.89 20.10
CA MET A 297 -9.31 -14.33 20.06
C MET A 297 -10.22 -13.21 19.53
N ARG A 298 -10.10 -12.00 20.11
CA ARG A 298 -10.79 -10.80 19.65
C ARG A 298 -10.45 -10.39 18.22
N THR A 299 -9.23 -10.68 17.76
CA THR A 299 -8.86 -10.44 16.36
C THR A 299 -9.57 -11.40 15.40
N ASP A 300 -9.81 -12.65 15.79
CA ASP A 300 -10.63 -13.59 15.00
C ASP A 300 -12.13 -13.24 15.05
N GLU A 301 -12.67 -12.80 16.20
CA GLU A 301 -14.03 -12.25 16.27
C GLU A 301 -14.24 -11.10 15.27
N LEU A 302 -13.28 -10.16 15.22
CA LEU A 302 -13.30 -9.05 14.26
C LEU A 302 -13.15 -9.54 12.81
N LEU A 303 -12.33 -10.56 12.56
CA LEU A 303 -12.19 -11.17 11.23
C LEU A 303 -13.49 -11.84 10.77
N ASN A 304 -14.24 -12.44 11.71
CA ASN A 304 -15.50 -13.11 11.44
C ASN A 304 -16.67 -12.13 11.19
N GLU A 305 -16.78 -11.03 11.94
CA GLU A 305 -17.77 -9.97 11.68
C GLU A 305 -17.45 -9.20 10.37
N PHE A 306 -16.19 -8.81 10.16
CA PHE A 306 -15.82 -7.99 9.00
C PHE A 306 -15.52 -8.79 7.71
N GLY A 307 -15.30 -10.10 7.80
CA GLY A 307 -15.15 -11.02 6.65
C GLY A 307 -16.47 -11.42 5.97
N VAL A 308 -17.60 -10.91 6.47
CA VAL A 308 -18.96 -11.08 5.92
C VAL A 308 -19.47 -9.72 5.42
N TRP A 309 -20.47 -9.71 4.52
CA TRP A 309 -21.05 -8.48 3.99
C TRP A 309 -22.55 -8.62 3.69
N PRO A 310 -23.40 -7.64 4.04
CA PRO A 310 -23.07 -6.37 4.68
C PRO A 310 -22.79 -6.47 6.20
N TRP A 311 -21.88 -5.63 6.69
CA TRP A 311 -21.50 -5.53 8.11
C TRP A 311 -22.67 -5.10 9.00
N GLY A 312 -22.67 -5.54 10.27
CA GLY A 312 -23.68 -5.17 11.26
C GLY A 312 -25.05 -5.84 11.08
N VAL A 313 -25.15 -6.89 10.27
CA VAL A 313 -26.37 -7.72 10.13
C VAL A 313 -26.33 -8.97 11.01
N VAL A 314 -25.14 -9.49 11.33
CA VAL A 314 -24.95 -10.75 12.08
C VAL A 314 -25.69 -10.74 13.43
N GLY A 315 -25.68 -9.60 14.14
CA GLY A 315 -26.38 -9.42 15.41
C GLY A 315 -27.91 -9.27 15.34
N LYS A 316 -28.55 -9.36 14.16
CA LYS A 316 -30.02 -9.23 14.02
C LYS A 316 -30.76 -10.55 13.76
N THR A 317 -30.09 -11.60 13.31
CA THR A 317 -30.75 -12.82 12.79
C THR A 317 -30.92 -13.94 13.83
N GLN A 318 -30.35 -13.83 15.03
CA GLN A 318 -30.56 -14.81 16.11
C GLN A 318 -31.93 -14.72 16.81
N GLY A 319 -32.81 -13.79 16.40
CA GLY A 319 -34.07 -13.49 17.08
C GLY A 319 -35.35 -13.65 16.26
N ALA A 320 -35.31 -14.14 15.01
CA ALA A 320 -36.49 -14.22 14.15
C ALA A 320 -36.50 -15.46 13.24
N ALA A 321 -37.53 -16.29 13.42
CA ALA A 321 -38.09 -17.31 12.52
C ALA A 321 -37.12 -18.08 11.59
N ALA A 322 -36.86 -19.34 11.92
CA ALA A 322 -36.41 -20.32 10.93
C ALA A 322 -37.60 -20.74 10.04
N ASP A 323 -37.50 -20.50 8.73
CA ASP A 323 -38.24 -21.27 7.72
C ASP A 323 -37.46 -21.30 6.38
N GLY A 324 -37.78 -22.28 5.54
CA GLY A 324 -36.89 -22.94 4.57
C GLY A 324 -36.07 -22.11 3.58
N ALA A 325 -34.74 -22.32 3.62
CA ALA A 325 -33.89 -22.63 2.45
C ALA A 325 -32.54 -23.24 2.89
N THR A 326 -32.07 -24.30 2.23
CA THR A 326 -30.82 -25.01 2.57
C THR A 326 -29.62 -24.55 1.72
N GLY A 327 -28.44 -24.41 2.34
CA GLY A 327 -27.20 -24.12 1.59
C GLY A 327 -25.92 -24.03 2.44
N ILE A 328 -25.15 -25.11 2.47
CA ILE A 328 -23.71 -25.16 2.81
C ILE A 328 -23.30 -24.68 4.23
N GLY A 329 -23.22 -25.64 5.15
CA GLY A 329 -21.90 -25.98 5.70
C GLY A 329 -21.25 -25.09 6.77
N SER A 330 -22.01 -24.34 7.57
CA SER A 330 -21.48 -23.83 8.85
C SER A 330 -21.23 -25.00 9.81
N ALA A 331 -19.99 -25.50 9.84
CA ALA A 331 -19.54 -26.46 10.83
C ALA A 331 -19.42 -25.77 12.20
N SER A 332 -20.47 -25.88 13.02
CA SER A 332 -20.41 -25.51 14.44
C SER A 332 -19.35 -26.38 15.12
N LEU A 333 -18.20 -25.80 15.44
CA LEU A 333 -17.19 -26.46 16.26
C LEU A 333 -17.70 -26.50 17.70
N ASP A 334 -17.82 -27.71 18.22
CA ASP A 334 -18.13 -27.99 19.62
C ASP A 334 -16.86 -27.72 20.45
N THR A 335 -16.65 -26.45 20.84
CA THR A 335 -15.50 -26.04 21.66
C THR A 335 -15.68 -26.53 23.09
N SER A 336 -15.16 -27.71 23.37
CA SER A 336 -15.10 -28.29 24.71
C SER A 336 -14.17 -27.50 25.63
N ASP A 337 -14.64 -27.21 26.84
CA ASP A 337 -13.85 -26.86 28.04
C ASP A 337 -12.73 -25.80 27.89
N GLN A 338 -13.13 -24.53 27.74
CA GLN A 338 -12.44 -23.44 28.45
C GLN A 338 -13.43 -22.64 29.31
N LEU A 339 -13.02 -22.35 30.54
CA LEU A 339 -13.80 -21.60 31.53
C LEU A 339 -13.66 -20.08 31.33
N GLU A 340 -14.05 -19.58 30.15
CA GLU A 340 -14.30 -18.15 29.99
C GLU A 340 -15.46 -17.72 30.90
N SER A 341 -15.31 -16.56 31.55
CA SER A 341 -16.41 -16.00 32.32
C SER A 341 -17.52 -15.51 31.36
N PRO A 342 -18.82 -15.71 31.67
CA PRO A 342 -19.89 -15.15 30.83
C PRO A 342 -19.83 -13.62 30.68
N ALA A 343 -19.10 -12.92 31.56
CA ALA A 343 -18.87 -11.48 31.48
C ALA A 343 -17.80 -11.10 30.44
N SER A 344 -16.70 -11.84 30.32
CA SER A 344 -15.60 -11.51 29.39
C SER A 344 -16.03 -11.66 27.93
N ALA A 345 -16.65 -12.79 27.57
CA ALA A 345 -17.21 -13.00 26.23
C ALA A 345 -18.25 -11.93 25.86
N ALA A 346 -19.19 -11.63 26.78
CA ALA A 346 -20.18 -10.58 26.58
C ALA A 346 -19.56 -9.18 26.39
N MET A 347 -18.47 -8.87 27.11
CA MET A 347 -17.72 -7.62 26.95
C MET A 347 -16.96 -7.53 25.62
N SER A 348 -16.40 -8.64 25.13
CA SER A 348 -15.76 -8.64 23.80
C SER A 348 -16.80 -8.42 22.71
N HIS A 349 -17.87 -9.21 22.67
CA HIS A 349 -18.97 -9.06 21.71
C HIS A 349 -19.59 -7.66 21.71
N ALA A 350 -19.89 -7.08 22.87
CA ALA A 350 -20.48 -5.74 22.97
C ALA A 350 -19.57 -4.66 22.36
N SER A 351 -18.25 -4.77 22.55
CA SER A 351 -17.28 -3.81 22.00
C SER A 351 -16.90 -4.10 20.53
N VAL A 352 -16.99 -5.35 20.06
CA VAL A 352 -16.97 -5.69 18.62
C VAL A 352 -18.18 -5.06 17.91
N ALA A 353 -19.38 -5.18 18.47
CA ALA A 353 -20.57 -4.52 17.95
C ALA A 353 -20.43 -2.98 17.95
N GLN A 354 -19.71 -2.40 18.91
CA GLN A 354 -19.36 -0.97 18.84
C GLN A 354 -18.44 -0.66 17.65
N ILE A 355 -17.41 -1.47 17.38
CA ILE A 355 -16.53 -1.29 16.21
C ILE A 355 -17.34 -1.39 14.92
N ALA A 356 -18.25 -2.35 14.79
CA ALA A 356 -19.13 -2.50 13.62
C ALA A 356 -20.01 -1.24 13.39
N ASN A 357 -20.62 -0.69 14.44
CA ASN A 357 -21.38 0.56 14.35
C ASN A 357 -20.50 1.76 13.97
N LEU A 358 -19.28 1.87 14.51
CA LEU A 358 -18.34 2.93 14.17
C LEU A 358 -17.82 2.83 12.73
N VAL A 359 -17.57 1.61 12.23
CA VAL A 359 -17.24 1.36 10.82
C VAL A 359 -18.40 1.72 9.90
N LYS A 360 -19.64 1.41 10.29
CA LYS A 360 -20.85 1.80 9.55
C LYS A 360 -20.98 3.32 9.44
N ASN A 361 -20.87 4.06 10.54
CA ASN A 361 -20.91 5.53 10.51
C ASN A 361 -19.79 6.11 9.62
N ALA A 362 -18.60 5.50 9.64
CA ALA A 362 -17.46 5.91 8.81
C ALA A 362 -17.60 5.52 7.31
N LYS A 363 -18.56 4.66 6.94
CA LYS A 363 -18.98 4.45 5.55
C LYS A 363 -19.82 5.63 5.06
N ASP A 364 -20.77 6.07 5.89
CA ASP A 364 -21.68 7.18 5.55
C ASP A 364 -20.89 8.50 5.33
N GLU A 365 -19.76 8.70 6.02
CA GLU A 365 -18.78 9.80 5.78
C GLU A 365 -18.07 9.76 4.40
N ILE A 366 -18.05 8.61 3.72
CA ILE A 366 -17.33 8.38 2.46
C ILE A 366 -18.24 8.45 1.23
N GLY A 367 -19.55 8.26 1.43
CA GLY A 367 -20.59 8.39 0.41
C GLY A 367 -21.42 7.12 0.20
N ASP A 368 -22.48 7.27 -0.58
CA ASP A 368 -23.59 6.31 -0.69
C ASP A 368 -23.25 4.98 -1.40
N ASP A 369 -22.16 4.95 -2.18
CA ASP A 369 -21.66 3.72 -2.81
C ASP A 369 -21.10 2.74 -1.76
N GLU A 370 -21.84 1.66 -1.49
CA GLU A 370 -21.40 0.59 -0.60
C GLU A 370 -20.27 -0.29 -1.19
N LEU A 371 -19.94 -0.10 -2.46
CA LEU A 371 -19.26 -1.09 -3.32
C LEU A 371 -17.76 -1.18 -3.06
N GLU A 372 -17.11 -0.09 -2.67
CA GLU A 372 -15.72 -0.06 -2.21
C GLU A 372 -15.56 -0.84 -0.89
N PHE A 373 -16.53 -0.71 0.03
CA PHE A 373 -16.53 -1.46 1.28
C PHE A 373 -16.83 -2.94 1.08
N GLU A 374 -17.64 -3.30 0.08
CA GLU A 374 -17.83 -4.71 -0.32
C GLU A 374 -16.51 -5.35 -0.81
N VAL A 375 -15.62 -4.60 -1.49
CA VAL A 375 -14.26 -5.07 -1.82
C VAL A 375 -13.44 -5.32 -0.55
N VAL A 376 -13.46 -4.39 0.41
CA VAL A 376 -12.72 -4.50 1.68
C VAL A 376 -13.19 -5.73 2.47
N ALA A 377 -14.51 -5.93 2.61
CA ALA A 377 -15.09 -7.11 3.26
C ALA A 377 -14.69 -8.42 2.58
N THR A 378 -14.68 -8.47 1.24
CA THR A 378 -14.19 -9.65 0.52
C THR A 378 -12.71 -9.93 0.79
N VAL A 379 -11.83 -8.92 0.86
CA VAL A 379 -10.42 -9.15 1.20
C VAL A 379 -10.28 -9.72 2.61
N PHE A 380 -11.05 -9.24 3.59
CA PHE A 380 -11.10 -9.85 4.92
C PHE A 380 -11.63 -11.30 4.89
N SER A 381 -12.61 -11.60 4.04
CA SER A 381 -13.09 -12.97 3.79
C SER A 381 -11.98 -13.89 3.27
N VAL A 382 -11.13 -13.39 2.36
CA VAL A 382 -9.94 -14.12 1.86
C VAL A 382 -8.92 -14.32 2.99
N PHE A 383 -8.64 -13.28 3.80
CA PHE A 383 -7.75 -13.40 4.97
C PHE A 383 -8.23 -14.45 5.98
N GLY A 384 -9.55 -14.56 6.22
CA GLY A 384 -10.15 -15.60 7.04
C GLY A 384 -9.89 -17.01 6.50
N LYS A 385 -10.07 -17.22 5.18
CA LYS A 385 -9.77 -18.50 4.52
C LYS A 385 -8.27 -18.87 4.66
N VAL A 386 -7.37 -17.92 4.40
CA VAL A 386 -5.91 -18.12 4.51
C VAL A 386 -5.47 -18.44 5.95
N SER A 387 -5.96 -17.68 6.93
CA SER A 387 -5.56 -17.85 8.35
C SER A 387 -6.01 -19.21 8.90
N ARG A 388 -7.22 -19.66 8.57
CA ARG A 388 -7.76 -20.96 9.00
C ARG A 388 -6.99 -22.15 8.40
N ILE A 389 -6.53 -22.05 7.14
CA ILE A 389 -5.67 -23.07 6.52
C ILE A 389 -4.34 -23.20 7.28
N PHE A 390 -3.68 -22.07 7.57
CA PHE A 390 -2.40 -22.09 8.29
C PHE A 390 -2.52 -22.46 9.77
N CYS A 391 -3.68 -22.24 10.40
CA CYS A 391 -3.91 -22.70 11.77
C CYS A 391 -3.95 -24.23 11.88
N LEU A 392 -4.44 -24.93 10.86
CA LEU A 392 -4.44 -26.40 10.81
C LEU A 392 -3.03 -26.99 10.58
N ASP A 393 -2.16 -26.27 9.88
CA ASP A 393 -0.75 -26.65 9.65
C ASP A 393 0.14 -26.58 10.92
N ILE A 394 -0.40 -26.08 12.05
CA ILE A 394 0.29 -26.03 13.36
C ILE A 394 0.39 -27.43 14.00
N SER A 395 -0.33 -28.44 13.48
CA SER A 395 -0.12 -29.84 13.88
C SER A 395 1.25 -30.37 13.41
N PRO A 396 2.21 -30.63 14.32
CA PRO A 396 3.63 -30.79 13.96
C PRO A 396 3.97 -32.09 13.21
N THR A 397 3.00 -33.01 13.07
CA THR A 397 3.18 -34.28 12.38
C THR A 397 3.00 -34.18 10.86
N LEU A 398 2.19 -33.23 10.37
CA LEU A 398 1.88 -33.11 8.94
C LEU A 398 2.80 -32.13 8.19
N THR A 399 3.33 -31.12 8.90
CA THR A 399 4.15 -30.03 8.36
C THR A 399 5.36 -30.54 7.57
N THR A 400 5.94 -31.68 7.96
CA THR A 400 7.12 -32.27 7.33
C THR A 400 6.84 -32.76 5.89
N LEU A 401 5.71 -33.44 5.66
CA LEU A 401 5.41 -34.07 4.37
C LEU A 401 4.98 -33.05 3.31
N ILE A 402 4.20 -32.04 3.71
CA ILE A 402 3.76 -30.93 2.86
C ILE A 402 4.94 -30.01 2.51
N ARG A 403 5.88 -29.77 3.45
CA ARG A 403 7.13 -29.06 3.14
C ARG A 403 8.01 -29.82 2.18
N TRP A 404 8.21 -31.14 2.37
CA TRP A 404 9.09 -31.92 1.49
C TRP A 404 8.60 -31.95 0.04
N THR A 405 7.28 -32.10 -0.16
CA THR A 405 6.66 -32.07 -1.49
C THR A 405 6.71 -30.68 -2.15
N ARG A 406 6.51 -29.58 -1.41
CA ARG A 406 6.68 -28.20 -1.96
C ARG A 406 8.15 -27.85 -2.25
N TYR A 407 9.10 -28.27 -1.41
CA TYR A 407 10.52 -27.94 -1.62
C TYR A 407 11.13 -28.67 -2.84
N SER A 408 10.72 -29.92 -3.09
CA SER A 408 11.26 -30.73 -4.20
C SER A 408 11.00 -30.11 -5.59
N SER A 409 9.78 -29.58 -5.81
CA SER A 409 9.46 -28.89 -7.08
C SER A 409 10.15 -27.54 -7.21
N LEU A 410 10.22 -26.75 -6.13
CA LEU A 410 10.86 -25.42 -6.13
C LEU A 410 12.37 -25.48 -6.38
N PHE A 411 13.08 -26.46 -5.81
CA PHE A 411 14.53 -26.60 -6.00
C PHE A 411 14.91 -26.85 -7.47
N THR A 412 14.06 -27.59 -8.19
CA THR A 412 14.22 -27.90 -9.62
C THR A 412 14.03 -26.67 -10.51
N VAL A 413 13.21 -25.70 -10.09
CA VAL A 413 12.93 -24.47 -10.86
C VAL A 413 13.92 -23.34 -10.54
N SER A 414 14.36 -23.21 -9.29
CA SER A 414 15.21 -22.09 -8.83
C SER A 414 16.61 -22.10 -9.46
N LEU A 415 17.22 -23.29 -9.61
CA LEU A 415 18.59 -23.46 -10.13
C LEU A 415 18.81 -23.00 -11.59
N SER A 416 17.76 -22.63 -12.32
CA SER A 416 17.82 -22.25 -13.74
C SER A 416 17.75 -20.73 -13.99
N LYS A 417 17.74 -19.88 -12.95
CA LYS A 417 17.49 -18.43 -13.09
C LYS A 417 18.47 -17.46 -12.42
N GLU A 418 19.52 -17.93 -11.74
CA GLU A 418 20.59 -17.05 -11.21
C GLU A 418 21.87 -17.10 -12.05
N VAL A 419 21.86 -16.40 -13.18
CA VAL A 419 23.10 -15.99 -13.89
C VAL A 419 23.03 -14.48 -14.13
N TYR A 420 23.65 -13.71 -13.22
CA TYR A 420 23.75 -12.26 -13.30
C TYR A 420 24.86 -11.83 -14.29
N PRO A 421 24.56 -11.01 -15.32
CA PRO A 421 25.58 -10.20 -15.98
C PRO A 421 25.74 -8.87 -15.22
N LEU A 422 26.86 -8.66 -14.53
CA LEU A 422 27.20 -7.33 -14.00
C LEU A 422 27.32 -6.34 -15.18
N LYS A 423 26.45 -5.33 -15.21
CA LYS A 423 26.65 -4.15 -16.05
C LYS A 423 27.34 -3.07 -15.24
N THR A 424 28.64 -2.91 -15.48
CA THR A 424 29.38 -1.72 -15.08
C THR A 424 28.81 -0.49 -15.77
N PHE A 425 28.43 0.52 -14.97
CA PHE A 425 28.35 1.89 -15.48
C PHE A 425 29.77 2.48 -15.54
N LYS A 426 29.96 3.43 -16.46
CA LYS A 426 31.18 4.24 -16.61
C LYS A 426 31.06 5.53 -15.81
#